data_AF-A0A0J8U9F8-F1
#
_entry.id   AF-A0A0J8U9F8-F1
#
_cell.length_a   1.000
_cell.length_b   1.000
_cell.length_c   1.000
_cell.angle_alpha   90.00
_cell.angle_beta   90.00
_cell.angle_gamma   90.00
#
_symmetry.space_group_name_H-M   'P 1'
#
loop_
_entity.id
_entity.type
_entity.pdbx_description
1 polymer ?
#
loop_
_entity_poly.entity_id
_entity_poly.type
_entity_poly.pdbx_seq_one_letter_code
_entity_poly.pdbx_strand_id
1 'polypeptide(L)'
;MALKPISSVVRGPRRAAIRSAVDAAVETGRSVRHEDLDGRFQVVADPFLSPLGRTNAVRVCAFGAQDAPPAPISAGAWVWDLDKGTVLLSDELLDMRGLDGDAGQNELTSMQGLEGVSTTSPGHTAVLAAVMSGEDGTEVQDVWRVEGPDKNFREIRFVGRIERTADQRRWLHGVTCDITAESPPEPAPQTFAESVIEAELAVQHGVYTIMFDLESLRPVRWLSAPLEELQYRITGDPARDPAIHPDDIPELKRMAREVVSAPTQARLRVRGTDGAWRLLHCTAVLMMLDRGSGVHAALVKLRVLPDAVPA
;
A
#
# COMPACT_ATOMS: atom_id res chain seq x y z
N MET A 1 -2.12 -17.18 -5.58
CA MET A 1 -2.29 -17.34 -7.04
C MET A 1 -0.95 -17.01 -7.68
N ALA A 2 -0.57 -17.56 -8.84
CA ALA A 2 0.72 -17.26 -9.47
C ALA A 2 0.50 -16.44 -10.76
N LEU A 3 1.39 -15.47 -11.04
CA LEU A 3 1.33 -14.73 -12.29
C LEU A 3 1.63 -15.67 -13.45
N LYS A 4 0.80 -15.59 -14.50
CA LYS A 4 0.89 -16.46 -15.65
C LYS A 4 1.37 -15.66 -16.85
N PRO A 5 2.37 -16.15 -17.60
CA PRO A 5 2.74 -15.54 -18.87
C PRO A 5 1.52 -15.44 -19.79
N ILE A 6 1.35 -14.31 -20.50
CA ILE A 6 0.22 -14.10 -21.42
C ILE A 6 0.10 -15.21 -22.46
N SER A 7 1.24 -15.78 -22.87
CA SER A 7 1.34 -16.92 -23.77
C SER A 7 0.67 -18.21 -23.28
N SER A 8 0.52 -18.36 -21.97
CA SER A 8 -0.09 -19.52 -21.33
C SER A 8 -1.61 -19.37 -21.16
N VAL A 9 -2.10 -18.12 -21.11
CA VAL A 9 -3.51 -17.77 -20.87
C VAL A 9 -4.26 -17.56 -22.19
N VAL A 10 -3.63 -16.88 -23.16
CA VAL A 10 -4.25 -16.56 -24.45
C VAL A 10 -3.81 -17.58 -25.50
N ARG A 11 -4.77 -18.32 -26.04
CA ARG A 11 -4.55 -19.33 -27.09
C ARG A 11 -5.11 -18.87 -28.44
N GLY A 12 -4.59 -19.44 -29.52
CA GLY A 12 -5.14 -19.28 -30.86
C GLY A 12 -4.79 -17.96 -31.57
N PRO A 13 -5.56 -17.59 -32.61
CA PRO A 13 -5.18 -16.55 -33.57
C PRO A 13 -5.13 -15.14 -32.96
N ARG A 14 -5.86 -14.88 -31.87
CA ARG A 14 -5.92 -13.57 -31.21
C ARG A 14 -4.65 -13.21 -30.45
N ARG A 15 -3.76 -14.18 -30.18
CA ARG A 15 -2.56 -13.97 -29.34
C ARG A 15 -1.59 -12.94 -29.92
N ALA A 16 -1.37 -12.97 -31.23
CA ALA A 16 -0.44 -12.04 -31.88
C ALA A 16 -0.97 -10.60 -31.83
N ALA A 17 -2.26 -10.41 -32.17
CA ALA A 17 -2.93 -9.12 -32.09
C ALA A 17 -2.96 -8.55 -30.65
N ILE A 18 -3.28 -9.38 -29.66
CA ILE A 18 -3.25 -9.00 -28.24
C ILE A 18 -1.85 -8.55 -27.81
N ARG A 19 -0.81 -9.33 -28.14
CA ARG A 19 0.57 -8.95 -27.78
C ARG A 19 0.98 -7.64 -28.43
N SER A 20 0.70 -7.48 -29.72
CA SER A 20 1.01 -6.24 -30.45
C SER A 20 0.29 -5.02 -29.85
N ALA A 21 -0.98 -5.16 -29.46
CA ALA A 21 -1.74 -4.07 -28.85
C ALA A 21 -1.19 -3.72 -27.46
N VAL A 22 -0.81 -4.72 -26.66
CA VAL A 22 -0.17 -4.52 -25.35
C VAL A 22 1.19 -3.83 -25.51
N ASP A 23 2.05 -4.31 -26.40
CA ASP A 23 3.38 -3.71 -26.63
C ASP A 23 3.24 -2.24 -27.07
N ALA A 24 2.31 -1.94 -27.98
CA ALA A 24 2.03 -0.58 -28.41
C ALA A 24 1.45 0.31 -27.29
N ALA A 25 0.59 -0.22 -26.43
CA ALA A 25 0.05 0.52 -25.29
C ALA A 25 1.13 0.82 -24.24
N VAL A 26 2.06 -0.11 -24.01
CA VAL A 26 3.23 0.10 -23.14
C VAL A 26 4.17 1.15 -23.73
N GLU A 27 4.46 1.09 -25.03
CA GLU A 27 5.37 2.02 -25.70
C GLU A 27 4.81 3.45 -25.75
N THR A 28 3.51 3.60 -26.05
CA THR A 28 2.89 4.91 -26.24
C THR A 28 2.29 5.50 -24.97
N GLY A 29 2.06 4.69 -23.94
CA GLY A 29 1.31 5.10 -22.75
C GLY A 29 -0.14 5.51 -23.05
N ARG A 30 -0.71 5.08 -24.18
CA ARG A 30 -2.07 5.45 -24.62
C ARG A 30 -2.90 4.20 -24.92
N SER A 31 -4.22 4.34 -24.82
CA SER A 31 -5.14 3.28 -25.26
C SER A 31 -4.96 3.00 -26.75
N VAL A 32 -4.80 1.72 -27.09
CA VAL A 32 -4.63 1.23 -28.46
C VAL A 32 -5.83 0.38 -28.85
N ARG A 33 -6.42 0.67 -30.01
CA ARG A 33 -7.41 -0.18 -30.66
C ARG A 33 -6.81 -0.80 -31.91
N HIS A 34 -6.85 -2.12 -31.99
CA HIS A 34 -6.39 -2.88 -33.14
C HIS A 34 -7.55 -3.67 -33.72
N GLU A 35 -7.72 -3.62 -35.03
CA GLU A 35 -8.69 -4.43 -35.75
C GLU A 35 -7.94 -5.57 -36.45
N ASP A 36 -8.46 -6.80 -36.33
CA ASP A 36 -7.89 -7.96 -37.00
C ASP A 36 -7.91 -7.77 -38.53
N LEU A 37 -6.90 -8.31 -39.22
CA LEU A 37 -6.78 -8.20 -40.68
C LEU A 37 -7.98 -8.81 -41.42
N ASP A 38 -8.59 -9.85 -40.85
CA ASP A 38 -9.78 -10.49 -41.41
C ASP A 38 -11.10 -9.84 -40.94
N GLY A 39 -11.03 -8.75 -40.16
CA GLY A 39 -12.20 -8.03 -39.64
C GLY A 39 -13.08 -8.83 -38.69
N ARG A 40 -12.56 -9.93 -38.11
CA ARG A 40 -13.36 -10.86 -37.29
C ARG A 40 -13.49 -10.43 -35.83
N PHE A 41 -12.47 -9.76 -35.31
CA PHE A 41 -12.44 -9.31 -33.91
C PHE A 41 -11.65 -8.01 -33.80
N GLN A 42 -11.90 -7.31 -32.70
CA GLN A 42 -11.17 -6.11 -32.31
C GLN A 42 -10.50 -6.34 -30.96
N VAL A 43 -9.36 -5.68 -30.77
CA VAL A 43 -8.58 -5.70 -29.53
C VAL A 43 -8.47 -4.27 -29.03
N VAL A 44 -8.77 -4.06 -27.76
CA VAL A 44 -8.55 -2.80 -27.05
C VAL A 44 -7.56 -3.07 -25.92
N ALA A 45 -6.51 -2.26 -25.85
CA ALA A 45 -5.48 -2.30 -24.82
C ALA A 45 -5.42 -0.94 -24.11
N ASP A 46 -5.78 -0.89 -22.83
CA ASP A 46 -5.83 0.31 -22.00
C ASP A 46 -4.69 0.25 -20.96
N PRO A 47 -3.68 1.13 -21.03
CA PRO A 47 -2.60 1.15 -20.05
C PRO A 47 -3.02 1.84 -18.75
N PHE A 48 -2.57 1.29 -17.62
CA PHE A 48 -2.65 1.94 -16.31
C PHE A 48 -1.29 2.57 -15.98
N LEU A 49 -1.24 3.90 -15.98
CA LEU A 49 -0.03 4.66 -15.72
C LEU A 49 0.07 5.01 -14.24
N SER A 50 1.24 4.78 -13.65
CA SER A 50 1.56 5.34 -12.35
C SER A 50 1.73 6.86 -12.44
N PRO A 51 1.67 7.58 -11.31
CA PRO A 51 1.98 9.02 -11.26
C PRO A 51 3.38 9.40 -11.76
N LEU A 52 4.29 8.42 -11.91
CA LEU A 52 5.61 8.60 -12.50
C LEU A 52 5.60 8.49 -14.04
N GLY A 53 4.43 8.38 -14.67
CA GLY A 53 4.28 8.23 -16.13
C GLY A 53 4.65 6.85 -16.67
N ARG A 54 4.93 5.88 -15.80
CA ARG A 54 5.25 4.50 -16.18
C ARG A 54 3.98 3.66 -16.29
N THR A 55 3.84 2.91 -17.38
CA THR A 55 2.81 1.85 -17.50
C THR A 55 3.14 0.69 -16.57
N ASN A 56 2.33 0.51 -15.52
CA ASN A 56 2.48 -0.60 -14.58
C ASN A 56 1.74 -1.86 -15.05
N ALA A 57 0.61 -1.68 -15.76
CA ALA A 57 -0.20 -2.76 -16.29
C ALA A 57 -0.97 -2.31 -17.54
N VAL A 58 -1.47 -3.28 -18.31
CA VAL A 58 -2.35 -3.03 -19.45
C VAL A 58 -3.55 -3.95 -19.32
N ARG A 59 -4.76 -3.38 -19.30
CA ARG A 59 -5.99 -4.13 -19.50
C ARG A 59 -6.11 -4.42 -20.98
N VAL A 60 -6.33 -5.68 -21.35
CA VAL A 60 -6.59 -6.05 -22.74
C VAL A 60 -7.90 -6.81 -22.87
N CYS A 61 -8.70 -6.43 -23.87
CA CYS A 61 -9.98 -7.05 -24.19
C CYS A 61 -10.03 -7.35 -25.68
N ALA A 62 -10.48 -8.56 -26.04
CA ALA A 62 -10.71 -8.95 -27.43
C ALA A 62 -12.15 -9.43 -27.62
N PHE A 63 -12.89 -8.78 -28.50
CA PHE A 63 -14.33 -8.99 -28.71
C PHE A 63 -14.65 -9.02 -30.21
N GLY A 64 -15.83 -9.52 -30.60
CA GLY A 64 -16.21 -9.59 -32.02
C GLY A 64 -16.29 -8.19 -32.64
N ALA A 65 -16.04 -8.08 -33.95
CA ALA A 65 -15.97 -6.77 -34.60
C ALA A 65 -17.29 -5.97 -34.56
N GLN A 66 -18.42 -6.65 -34.38
CA GLN A 66 -19.75 -6.05 -34.24
C GLN A 66 -20.23 -5.98 -32.78
N ASP A 67 -19.45 -6.53 -31.85
CA ASP A 67 -19.80 -6.53 -30.43
C ASP A 67 -19.38 -5.20 -29.79
N ALA A 68 -20.15 -4.75 -28.79
CA ALA A 68 -19.72 -3.64 -27.95
C ALA A 68 -18.52 -4.06 -27.07
N PRO A 69 -17.57 -3.15 -26.79
CA PRO A 69 -16.47 -3.44 -25.89
C PRO A 69 -17.00 -3.75 -24.47
N PRO A 70 -16.38 -4.70 -23.75
CA PRO A 70 -16.69 -4.93 -22.34
C PRO A 70 -16.50 -3.67 -21.51
N ALA A 71 -17.39 -3.46 -20.53
CA ALA A 71 -17.29 -2.35 -19.59
C ALA A 71 -15.90 -2.30 -18.94
N PRO A 72 -15.30 -1.11 -18.76
CA PRO A 72 -14.04 -0.95 -18.05
C PRO A 72 -14.09 -1.59 -16.66
N ILE A 73 -12.99 -2.21 -16.26
CA ILE A 73 -12.81 -2.64 -14.87
C ILE A 73 -12.39 -1.43 -14.03
N SER A 74 -12.85 -1.38 -12.78
CA SER A 74 -12.39 -0.37 -11.83
C SER A 74 -11.01 -0.77 -11.33
N ALA A 75 -9.97 -0.15 -11.87
CA ALA A 75 -8.58 -0.44 -11.55
C ALA A 75 -7.72 0.80 -11.69
N GLY A 76 -6.60 0.85 -10.97
CA GLY A 76 -5.67 1.96 -11.02
C GLY A 76 -4.26 1.55 -10.62
N ALA A 77 -3.27 2.23 -11.21
CA ALA A 77 -1.86 2.00 -10.92
C ALA A 77 -1.40 2.79 -9.68
N TRP A 78 -0.33 2.31 -9.07
CA TRP A 78 0.32 2.98 -7.96
C TRP A 78 1.80 2.64 -7.93
N VAL A 79 2.58 3.45 -7.23
CA VAL A 79 4.00 3.17 -7.01
C VAL A 79 4.36 3.53 -5.58
N TRP A 80 5.03 2.64 -4.87
CA TRP A 80 5.46 2.85 -3.50
C TRP A 80 6.97 3.04 -3.47
N ASP A 81 7.40 4.21 -3.02
CA ASP A 81 8.78 4.47 -2.65
C ASP A 81 9.07 3.83 -1.29
N LEU A 82 9.76 2.69 -1.32
CA LEU A 82 10.00 1.89 -0.13
C LEU A 82 11.00 2.56 0.82
N ASP A 83 11.87 3.44 0.30
CA ASP A 83 12.89 4.10 1.10
C ASP A 83 12.39 5.44 1.68
N LYS A 84 11.50 6.15 0.95
CA LYS A 84 10.78 7.32 1.49
C LYS A 84 9.59 6.93 2.36
N GLY A 85 9.05 5.72 2.21
CA GLY A 85 7.86 5.27 2.91
C GLY A 85 6.60 6.01 2.44
N THR A 86 6.52 6.29 1.14
CA THR A 86 5.40 7.02 0.53
C THR A 86 4.87 6.30 -0.69
N VAL A 87 3.56 6.31 -0.85
CA VAL A 87 2.86 5.71 -1.99
C VAL A 87 2.28 6.81 -2.85
N LEU A 88 2.48 6.67 -4.16
CA LEU A 88 1.87 7.51 -5.17
C LEU A 88 0.72 6.77 -5.86
N LEU A 89 -0.47 7.36 -5.86
CA LEU A 89 -1.67 6.77 -6.46
C LEU A 89 -2.02 7.47 -7.77
N SER A 90 -2.38 6.70 -8.79
CA SER A 90 -3.00 7.23 -10.02
C SER A 90 -4.36 7.84 -9.74
N ASP A 91 -4.80 8.72 -10.63
CA ASP A 91 -6.10 9.40 -10.50
C ASP A 91 -7.24 8.38 -10.52
N GLU A 92 -7.15 7.33 -11.34
CA GLU A 92 -8.16 6.25 -11.36
C GLU A 92 -8.25 5.53 -10.00
N LEU A 93 -7.13 5.39 -9.30
CA LEU A 93 -7.10 4.76 -7.98
C LEU A 93 -7.60 5.70 -6.87
N LEU A 94 -7.33 7.00 -6.98
CA LEU A 94 -7.89 8.01 -6.07
C LEU A 94 -9.42 8.02 -6.19
N ASP A 95 -9.93 8.05 -7.42
CA ASP A 95 -11.37 7.96 -7.72
C ASP A 95 -11.98 6.67 -7.18
N MET A 96 -11.33 5.52 -7.42
CA MET A 96 -11.78 4.22 -6.92
C MET A 96 -11.88 4.19 -5.38
N ARG A 97 -10.97 4.90 -4.70
CA ARG A 97 -10.95 4.98 -3.23
C ARG A 97 -11.82 6.10 -2.67
N GLY A 98 -12.40 6.96 -3.51
CA GLY A 98 -13.16 8.13 -3.09
C GLY A 98 -12.32 9.12 -2.28
N LEU A 99 -11.04 9.26 -2.65
CA LEU A 99 -10.13 10.24 -2.06
C LEU A 99 -10.16 11.49 -2.92
N ASP A 100 -10.38 12.66 -2.31
CA ASP A 100 -10.35 13.94 -3.03
C ASP A 100 -8.94 14.20 -3.55
N GLY A 101 -8.78 14.12 -4.87
CA GLY A 101 -7.55 14.48 -5.58
C GLY A 101 -7.36 16.00 -5.59
N ASP A 102 -7.11 16.62 -4.43
CA ASP A 102 -6.66 18.01 -4.44
C ASP A 102 -5.21 18.07 -4.93
N ALA A 103 -4.90 19.08 -5.75
CA ALA A 103 -3.67 19.16 -6.55
C ALA A 103 -2.41 19.11 -5.66
N GLY A 104 -1.87 17.90 -5.47
CA GLY A 104 -0.74 17.63 -4.58
C GLY A 104 -0.87 16.36 -3.72
N GLN A 105 -2.07 15.76 -3.63
CA GLN A 105 -2.33 14.57 -2.80
C GLN A 105 -2.09 13.22 -3.48
N ASN A 106 -1.40 13.19 -4.62
CA ASN A 106 -1.06 11.91 -5.23
C ASN A 106 -0.02 11.17 -4.38
N GLU A 107 0.71 11.84 -3.49
CA GLU A 107 1.65 11.23 -2.56
C GLU A 107 1.05 11.11 -1.14
N LEU A 108 1.08 9.89 -0.60
CA LEU A 108 0.57 9.53 0.72
C LEU A 108 1.68 8.84 1.52
N THR A 109 1.68 8.95 2.85
CA THR A 109 2.51 8.07 3.68
C THR A 109 2.04 6.62 3.59
N SER A 110 2.89 5.65 3.92
CA SER A 110 2.48 4.23 4.04
C SER A 110 1.24 4.05 4.93
N MET A 111 1.15 4.80 6.03
CA MET A 111 0.00 4.75 6.95
C MET A 111 -1.29 5.22 6.28
N GLN A 112 -1.23 6.31 5.51
CA GLN A 112 -2.38 6.79 4.73
C GLN A 112 -2.75 5.80 3.63
N GLY A 113 -1.76 5.28 2.90
CA GLY A 113 -1.99 4.30 1.83
C GLY A 113 -2.65 3.01 2.31
N LEU A 114 -2.34 2.57 3.53
CA LEU A 114 -2.89 1.35 4.13
C LEU A 114 -4.13 1.60 5.03
N GLU A 115 -4.64 2.83 5.07
CA GLU A 115 -5.86 3.14 5.83
C GLU A 115 -7.06 2.38 5.26
N GLY A 116 -7.91 1.84 6.16
CA GLY A 116 -9.07 1.02 5.79
C GLY A 116 -8.73 -0.40 5.30
N VAL A 117 -7.45 -0.76 5.14
CA VAL A 117 -7.03 -2.11 4.73
C VAL A 117 -7.16 -3.08 5.90
N SER A 118 -8.00 -4.10 5.74
CA SER A 118 -8.16 -5.19 6.69
C SER A 118 -6.86 -5.98 6.87
N THR A 119 -6.59 -6.42 8.10
CA THR A 119 -5.47 -7.31 8.45
C THR A 119 -5.81 -8.79 8.32
N THR A 120 -7.05 -9.13 7.94
CA THR A 120 -7.59 -10.50 7.96
C THR A 120 -7.08 -11.39 6.84
N SER A 121 -6.36 -10.85 5.83
CA SER A 121 -5.80 -11.70 4.77
C SER A 121 -4.66 -12.57 5.34
N PRO A 122 -4.68 -13.90 5.11
CA PRO A 122 -3.55 -14.77 5.47
C PRO A 122 -2.23 -14.38 4.79
N GLY A 123 -2.29 -13.73 3.63
CA GLY A 123 -1.12 -13.26 2.88
C GLY A 123 -0.57 -11.91 3.35
N HIS A 124 -1.27 -11.23 4.26
CA HIS A 124 -0.98 -9.85 4.63
C HIS A 124 0.45 -9.65 5.16
N THR A 125 0.89 -10.51 6.08
CA THR A 125 2.24 -10.42 6.66
C THR A 125 3.34 -10.77 5.65
N ALA A 126 3.07 -11.69 4.72
CA ALA A 126 4.02 -12.05 3.66
C ALA A 126 4.23 -10.89 2.68
N VAL A 127 3.16 -10.18 2.30
CA VAL A 127 3.27 -8.97 1.46
C VAL A 127 4.07 -7.89 2.19
N LEU A 128 3.79 -7.63 3.47
CA LEU A 128 4.53 -6.64 4.24
C LEU A 128 6.02 -7.03 4.42
N ALA A 129 6.31 -8.31 4.64
CA ALA A 129 7.68 -8.79 4.71
C ALA A 129 8.44 -8.57 3.39
N ALA A 130 7.79 -8.86 2.26
CA ALA A 130 8.33 -8.61 0.93
C ALA A 130 8.53 -7.11 0.66
N VAL A 131 7.61 -6.25 1.09
CA VAL A 131 7.76 -4.78 1.02
C VAL A 131 8.96 -4.28 1.82
N MET A 132 9.21 -4.84 3.00
CA MET A 132 10.31 -4.39 3.86
C MET A 132 11.68 -4.87 3.39
N SER A 133 11.78 -6.11 2.90
CA SER A 133 13.06 -6.79 2.68
C SER A 133 13.28 -7.35 1.27
N GLY A 134 12.27 -7.24 0.41
CA GLY A 134 12.30 -7.85 -0.91
C GLY A 134 13.41 -7.29 -1.80
N GLU A 135 13.98 -8.18 -2.60
CA GLU A 135 15.01 -7.87 -3.58
C GLU A 135 14.39 -7.40 -4.91
N ASP A 136 15.25 -6.93 -5.82
CA ASP A 136 14.85 -6.58 -7.18
C ASP A 136 14.14 -7.76 -7.87
N GLY A 137 13.01 -7.48 -8.52
CA GLY A 137 12.18 -8.49 -9.16
C GLY A 137 11.21 -9.23 -8.23
N THR A 138 11.25 -9.01 -6.90
CA THR A 138 10.29 -9.63 -5.97
C THR A 138 8.87 -9.26 -6.36
N GLU A 139 8.01 -10.26 -6.54
CA GLU A 139 6.60 -10.08 -6.87
C GLU A 139 5.74 -10.20 -5.61
N VAL A 140 4.81 -9.27 -5.45
CA VAL A 140 3.78 -9.31 -4.40
C VAL A 140 2.41 -9.34 -5.06
N GLN A 141 1.53 -10.17 -4.56
CA GLN A 141 0.13 -10.19 -4.99
C GLN A 141 -0.72 -10.73 -3.85
N ASP A 142 -1.89 -10.13 -3.66
CA ASP A 142 -2.87 -10.63 -2.71
C ASP A 142 -4.25 -10.07 -3.04
N VAL A 143 -5.26 -10.56 -2.32
CA VAL A 143 -6.59 -9.96 -2.27
C VAL A 143 -6.78 -9.40 -0.87
N TRP A 144 -6.99 -8.09 -0.80
CA TRP A 144 -7.24 -7.40 0.45
C TRP A 144 -8.66 -6.86 0.49
N ARG A 145 -9.24 -6.93 1.67
CA ARG A 145 -10.49 -6.26 1.97
C ARG A 145 -10.21 -4.84 2.42
N VAL A 146 -10.86 -3.85 1.82
CA VAL A 146 -10.69 -2.44 2.15
C VAL A 146 -12.03 -1.81 2.47
N GLU A 147 -12.11 -1.08 3.58
CA GLU A 147 -13.26 -0.25 3.92
C GLU A 147 -13.21 1.06 3.11
N GLY A 148 -14.27 1.33 2.35
CA GLY A 148 -14.43 2.57 1.60
C GLY A 148 -14.95 3.74 2.45
N PRO A 149 -14.98 4.96 1.90
CA PRO A 149 -15.55 6.14 2.57
C PRO A 149 -17.03 5.97 2.93
N ASP A 150 -17.75 5.15 2.17
CA ASP A 150 -19.16 4.78 2.36
C ASP A 150 -19.38 3.72 3.45
N LYS A 151 -18.32 3.32 4.18
CA LYS A 151 -18.32 2.28 5.22
C LYS A 151 -18.67 0.88 4.70
N ASN A 152 -18.67 0.70 3.37
CA ASN A 152 -18.80 -0.60 2.76
C ASN A 152 -17.43 -1.21 2.51
N PHE A 153 -17.35 -2.53 2.63
CA PHE A 153 -16.14 -3.25 2.28
C PHE A 153 -16.09 -3.55 0.79
N ARG A 154 -14.87 -3.53 0.26
CA ARG A 154 -14.53 -3.89 -1.11
C ARG A 154 -13.45 -4.95 -1.10
N GLU A 155 -13.52 -5.89 -2.02
CA GLU A 155 -12.44 -6.83 -2.29
C GLU A 155 -11.56 -6.23 -3.39
N ILE A 156 -10.32 -5.90 -3.04
CA ILE A 156 -9.33 -5.39 -3.98
C ILE A 156 -8.26 -6.44 -4.23
N ARG A 157 -8.02 -6.72 -5.50
CA ARG A 157 -6.87 -7.53 -5.91
C ARG A 157 -5.76 -6.60 -6.33
N PHE A 158 -4.55 -6.85 -5.86
CA PHE A 158 -3.38 -6.13 -6.35
C PHE A 158 -2.27 -7.08 -6.74
N VAL A 159 -1.41 -6.55 -7.60
CA VAL A 159 -0.12 -7.13 -7.94
C VAL A 159 0.90 -6.00 -7.98
N GLY A 160 2.11 -6.27 -7.54
CA GLY A 160 3.24 -5.38 -7.73
C GLY A 160 4.56 -6.13 -7.85
N ARG A 161 5.56 -5.41 -8.35
CA ARG A 161 6.94 -5.90 -8.46
C ARG A 161 7.90 -4.86 -7.93
N ILE A 162 8.85 -5.30 -7.12
CA ILE A 162 9.93 -4.46 -6.62
C ILE A 162 10.95 -4.25 -7.73
N GLU A 163 11.37 -3.01 -7.91
CA GLU A 163 12.46 -2.59 -8.76
C GLU A 163 13.49 -1.84 -7.92
N ARG A 164 14.76 -2.16 -8.12
CA ARG A 164 15.89 -1.43 -7.54
C ARG A 164 16.57 -0.61 -8.63
N THR A 165 16.52 0.70 -8.50
CA THR A 165 17.17 1.63 -9.44
C THR A 165 18.69 1.65 -9.26
N ALA A 166 19.40 2.25 -10.22
CA ALA A 166 20.86 2.29 -10.21
C ALA A 166 21.47 2.97 -8.96
N ASP A 167 20.73 3.90 -8.35
CA ASP A 167 21.05 4.59 -7.09
C ASP A 167 20.70 3.76 -5.84
N GLN A 168 20.37 2.48 -5.99
CA GLN A 168 19.93 1.55 -4.93
C GLN A 168 18.57 1.87 -4.31
N ARG A 169 17.83 2.85 -4.83
CA ARG A 169 16.48 3.16 -4.36
C ARG A 169 15.51 2.05 -4.74
N ARG A 170 14.59 1.70 -3.84
CA ARG A 170 13.62 0.63 -4.02
C ARG A 170 12.23 1.19 -4.29
N TRP A 171 11.63 0.72 -5.37
CA TRP A 171 10.27 1.08 -5.78
C TRP A 171 9.43 -0.17 -5.94
N LEU A 172 8.22 -0.17 -5.38
CA LEU A 172 7.24 -1.20 -5.66
C LEU A 172 6.19 -0.64 -6.63
N HIS A 173 6.23 -1.14 -7.86
CA HIS A 173 5.28 -0.74 -8.91
C HIS A 173 4.12 -1.71 -8.94
N GLY A 174 2.89 -1.22 -8.86
CA GLY A 174 1.72 -2.08 -8.82
C GLY A 174 0.48 -1.53 -9.51
N VAL A 175 -0.52 -2.41 -9.58
CA VAL A 175 -1.88 -2.10 -10.02
C VAL A 175 -2.85 -2.77 -9.05
N THR A 176 -3.94 -2.07 -8.77
CA THR A 176 -5.05 -2.58 -7.96
C THR A 176 -6.31 -2.62 -8.81
N CYS A 177 -7.12 -3.65 -8.62
CA CYS A 177 -8.42 -3.84 -9.26
C CYS A 177 -9.47 -4.11 -8.19
N ASP A 178 -10.58 -3.38 -8.24
CA ASP A 178 -11.78 -3.70 -7.49
C ASP A 178 -12.43 -4.94 -8.12
N ILE A 179 -12.52 -6.03 -7.34
CA ILE A 179 -13.13 -7.30 -7.75
C ILE A 179 -14.42 -7.58 -6.98
N THR A 180 -14.97 -6.59 -6.27
CA THR A 180 -16.14 -6.73 -5.40
C THR A 180 -17.34 -7.32 -6.13
N ALA A 181 -17.55 -6.96 -7.40
CA ALA A 181 -18.64 -7.50 -8.22
C ALA A 181 -18.49 -9.00 -8.55
N GLU A 182 -17.25 -9.48 -8.68
CA GLU A 182 -16.92 -10.88 -9.00
C GLU A 182 -16.78 -11.74 -7.74
N SER A 183 -16.36 -11.12 -6.64
CA SER A 183 -16.06 -11.73 -5.36
C SER A 183 -16.57 -10.81 -4.26
N PRO A 184 -17.86 -10.86 -3.92
CA PRO A 184 -18.40 -10.02 -2.87
C PRO A 184 -17.71 -10.35 -1.53
N PRO A 185 -17.44 -9.34 -0.68
CA PRO A 185 -16.75 -9.55 0.58
C PRO A 185 -17.61 -10.37 1.54
N GLU A 186 -17.28 -11.65 1.70
CA GLU A 186 -17.87 -12.47 2.75
C GLU A 186 -17.20 -12.12 4.09
N PRO A 187 -17.94 -12.11 5.22
CA PRO A 187 -17.32 -11.96 6.53
C PRO A 187 -16.36 -13.13 6.74
N ALA A 188 -15.05 -12.86 6.74
CA ALA A 188 -14.10 -13.88 7.14
C ALA A 188 -14.40 -14.28 8.59
N PRO A 189 -14.40 -15.59 8.93
CA PRO A 189 -14.58 -16.01 10.30
C PRO A 189 -13.46 -15.41 11.15
N GLN A 190 -13.85 -14.71 12.21
CA GLN A 190 -12.89 -14.10 13.13
C GLN A 190 -12.02 -15.19 13.76
N THR A 191 -10.71 -15.04 13.66
CA THR A 191 -9.75 -15.96 14.28
C THR A 191 -9.60 -15.64 15.77
N PHE A 192 -9.19 -16.62 16.56
CA PHE A 192 -8.91 -16.39 17.99
C PHE A 192 -7.85 -15.29 18.21
N ALA A 193 -6.81 -15.25 17.37
CA ALA A 193 -5.77 -14.22 17.46
C ALA A 193 -6.33 -12.81 17.22
N GLU A 194 -7.20 -12.65 16.22
CA GLU A 194 -7.90 -11.38 15.96
C GLU A 194 -8.80 -10.98 17.13
N SER A 195 -9.57 -11.92 17.70
CA SER A 195 -10.40 -11.64 18.89
C SER A 195 -9.58 -11.20 20.09
N VAL A 196 -8.41 -11.81 20.33
CA VAL A 196 -7.51 -11.41 21.42
C VAL A 196 -6.95 -10.00 21.16
N ILE A 197 -6.52 -9.70 19.93
CA ILE A 197 -6.01 -8.37 19.57
C ILE A 197 -7.10 -7.31 19.71
N GLU A 198 -8.30 -7.57 19.20
CA GLU A 198 -9.44 -6.64 19.29
C GLU A 198 -9.79 -6.35 20.76
N ALA A 199 -9.86 -7.39 21.60
CA ALA A 199 -10.10 -7.23 23.03
C ALA A 199 -9.00 -6.42 23.74
N GLU A 200 -7.73 -6.70 23.44
CA GLU A 200 -6.58 -5.97 23.98
C GLU A 200 -6.58 -4.50 23.56
N LEU A 201 -6.93 -4.19 22.31
CA LEU A 201 -7.01 -2.81 21.82
C LEU A 201 -8.20 -2.06 22.44
N ALA A 202 -9.34 -2.72 22.64
CA ALA A 202 -10.55 -2.10 23.18
C ALA A 202 -10.41 -1.61 24.63
N VAL A 203 -9.56 -2.24 25.44
CA VAL A 203 -9.39 -1.90 26.87
C VAL A 203 -8.30 -0.84 27.13
N GLN A 204 -7.51 -0.47 26.12
CA GLN A 204 -6.35 0.42 26.30
C GLN A 204 -6.67 1.87 25.96
N HIS A 205 -7.47 2.52 26.80
CA HIS A 205 -7.77 3.95 26.67
C HIS A 205 -6.48 4.80 26.62
N GLY A 206 -6.39 5.67 25.61
CA GLY A 206 -5.24 6.57 25.41
C GLY A 206 -3.95 5.87 24.99
N VAL A 207 -4.03 4.63 24.51
CA VAL A 207 -2.90 3.92 23.90
C VAL A 207 -3.22 3.63 22.44
N TYR A 208 -2.30 4.03 21.57
CA TYR A 208 -2.44 3.88 20.13
C TYR A 208 -1.33 2.97 19.62
N THR A 209 -1.67 2.03 18.75
CA THR A 209 -0.74 0.98 18.33
C THR A 209 -0.42 1.12 16.85
N ILE A 210 0.87 1.13 16.52
CA ILE A 210 1.38 1.15 15.15
C ILE A 210 2.30 -0.04 14.89
N MET A 211 2.39 -0.43 13.62
CA MET A 211 3.49 -1.22 13.10
C MET A 211 4.57 -0.29 12.56
N PHE A 212 5.82 -0.55 12.94
CA PHE A 212 6.97 0.29 12.64
C PHE A 212 8.07 -0.54 11.97
N ASP A 213 8.58 -0.06 10.85
CA ASP A 213 9.71 -0.67 10.16
C ASP A 213 11.03 -0.24 10.83
N LEU A 214 11.80 -1.22 11.26
CA LEU A 214 13.06 -1.03 11.98
C LEU A 214 14.21 -0.60 11.08
N GLU A 215 14.14 -0.91 9.78
CA GLU A 215 15.19 -0.57 8.82
C GLU A 215 15.01 0.86 8.31
N SER A 216 13.83 1.19 7.79
CA SER A 216 13.54 2.55 7.31
C SER A 216 13.31 3.55 8.45
N LEU A 217 13.11 3.06 9.69
CA LEU A 217 12.75 3.85 10.86
C LEU A 217 11.47 4.66 10.64
N ARG A 218 10.47 4.05 9.99
CA ARG A 218 9.20 4.68 9.66
C ARG A 218 8.01 3.89 10.17
N PRO A 219 6.95 4.58 10.61
CA PRO A 219 5.66 3.94 10.84
C PRO A 219 5.07 3.47 9.51
N VAL A 220 4.55 2.25 9.49
CA VAL A 220 4.02 1.62 8.29
C VAL A 220 2.50 1.65 8.28
N ARG A 221 1.85 1.32 9.40
CA ARG A 221 0.38 1.35 9.52
C ARG A 221 -0.07 1.51 10.97
N TRP A 222 -1.29 2.01 11.13
CA TRP A 222 -2.04 1.88 12.37
C TRP A 222 -2.57 0.45 12.54
N LEU A 223 -2.55 -0.04 13.78
CA LEU A 223 -3.18 -1.28 14.22
C LEU A 223 -4.37 -1.03 15.16
N SER A 224 -4.40 0.14 15.82
CA SER A 224 -5.58 0.71 16.48
C SER A 224 -6.25 1.77 15.60
N ALA A 225 -7.29 2.43 16.12
CA ALA A 225 -7.72 3.71 15.56
C ALA A 225 -6.54 4.71 15.52
N PRO A 226 -6.43 5.56 14.48
CA PRO A 226 -5.42 6.61 14.41
C PRO A 226 -5.55 7.63 15.54
N LEU A 227 -4.42 8.19 15.98
CA LEU A 227 -4.40 9.36 16.87
C LEU A 227 -4.49 10.63 16.03
N GLU A 228 -5.66 11.28 16.02
CA GLU A 228 -5.98 12.40 15.12
C GLU A 228 -5.14 13.66 15.37
N GLU A 229 -4.61 13.82 16.59
CA GLU A 229 -3.75 14.95 16.95
C GLU A 229 -2.33 14.82 16.38
N LEU A 230 -1.91 13.61 15.95
CA LEU A 230 -0.61 13.40 15.32
C LEU A 230 -0.67 13.61 13.82
N GLN A 231 0.35 14.28 13.31
CA GLN A 231 0.52 14.44 11.90
C GLN A 231 1.17 13.20 11.30
N TYR A 232 0.36 12.36 10.69
CA TYR A 232 0.79 11.17 9.94
C TYR A 232 0.48 11.26 8.44
N ARG A 233 -0.13 12.38 8.02
CA ARG A 233 -0.52 12.68 6.65
C ARG A 233 0.45 13.63 5.96
N ILE A 234 0.72 13.47 4.67
CA ILE A 234 1.45 14.50 3.92
C ILE A 234 0.53 15.70 3.71
N THR A 235 1.05 16.89 3.97
CA THR A 235 0.35 18.17 3.84
C THR A 235 0.93 19.05 2.72
N GLY A 236 2.15 18.74 2.27
CA GLY A 236 2.92 19.56 1.33
C GLY A 236 3.66 20.73 1.98
N ASP A 237 3.52 20.89 3.30
CA ASP A 237 4.24 21.88 4.10
C ASP A 237 5.24 21.16 5.02
N PRO A 238 6.56 21.28 4.80
CA PRO A 238 7.57 20.61 5.61
C PRO A 238 7.47 20.91 7.12
N ALA A 239 6.93 22.07 7.52
CA ALA A 239 6.72 22.41 8.93
C ALA A 239 5.56 21.62 9.56
N ARG A 240 4.63 21.13 8.73
CA ARG A 240 3.44 20.37 9.11
C ARG A 240 3.41 18.98 8.47
N ASP A 241 4.51 18.51 7.92
CA ASP A 241 4.62 17.14 7.43
C ASP A 241 5.07 16.18 8.56
N PRO A 242 4.73 14.88 8.46
CA PRO A 242 5.03 13.91 9.50
C PRO A 242 6.53 13.83 9.78
N ALA A 243 6.90 14.05 11.04
CA ALA A 243 8.29 14.07 11.45
C ALA A 243 8.47 13.61 12.89
N ILE A 244 9.64 13.03 13.16
CA ILE A 244 10.20 12.86 14.50
C ILE A 244 11.18 14.02 14.72
N HIS A 245 11.22 14.56 15.94
CA HIS A 245 12.12 15.66 16.26
C HIS A 245 13.57 15.26 15.98
N PRO A 246 14.39 16.11 15.32
CA PRO A 246 15.76 15.77 14.95
C PRO A 246 16.62 15.27 16.12
N ASP A 247 16.52 15.91 17.29
CA ASP A 247 17.23 15.50 18.51
C ASP A 247 16.85 14.12 19.04
N ASP A 248 15.67 13.60 18.67
CA ASP A 248 15.16 12.31 19.15
C ASP A 248 15.50 11.17 18.16
N ILE A 249 16.11 11.47 17.00
CA ILE A 249 16.55 10.48 16.02
C ILE A 249 17.59 9.49 16.60
N PRO A 250 18.59 9.91 17.40
CA PRO A 250 19.50 8.97 18.06
C PRO A 250 18.77 8.00 18.99
N GLU A 251 17.76 8.48 19.72
CA GLU A 251 16.95 7.67 20.63
C GLU A 251 16.08 6.68 19.87
N LEU A 252 15.44 7.11 18.77
CA LEU A 252 14.72 6.22 17.87
C LEU A 252 15.62 5.09 17.32
N LYS A 253 16.84 5.43 16.87
CA LYS A 253 17.82 4.45 16.37
C LYS A 253 18.30 3.50 17.46
N ARG A 254 18.41 3.96 18.71
CA ARG A 254 18.72 3.11 19.86
C ARG A 254 17.58 2.11 20.08
N MET A 255 16.35 2.62 20.16
CA MET A 255 15.13 1.84 20.35
C MET A 255 14.97 0.76 19.26
N ALA A 256 15.15 1.12 17.98
CA ALA A 256 15.05 0.19 16.87
C ALA A 256 16.10 -0.94 16.88
N ARG A 257 17.30 -0.69 17.43
CA ARG A 257 18.33 -1.73 17.58
C ARG A 257 18.06 -2.64 18.77
N GLU A 258 17.63 -2.08 19.89
CA GLU A 258 17.42 -2.84 21.13
C GLU A 258 16.18 -3.73 21.09
N VAL A 259 15.12 -3.31 20.37
CA VAL A 259 13.85 -4.05 20.32
C VAL A 259 14.02 -5.48 19.77
N VAL A 260 15.06 -5.71 18.96
CA VAL A 260 15.41 -7.03 18.42
C VAL A 260 15.74 -8.04 19.53
N SER A 261 16.28 -7.58 20.66
CA SER A 261 16.69 -8.45 21.77
C SER A 261 15.73 -8.42 22.96
N ALA A 262 15.06 -7.30 23.21
CA ALA A 262 14.14 -7.15 24.34
C ALA A 262 13.14 -6.01 24.11
N PRO A 263 11.95 -6.04 24.76
CA PRO A 263 11.07 -4.87 24.80
C PRO A 263 11.81 -3.60 25.25
N THR A 264 11.52 -2.49 24.59
CA THR A 264 12.20 -1.21 24.85
C THR A 264 11.20 -0.06 24.95
N GLN A 265 11.64 1.03 25.58
CA GLN A 265 10.85 2.22 25.77
C GLN A 265 11.66 3.46 25.41
N ALA A 266 10.97 4.47 24.91
CA ALA A 266 11.54 5.78 24.63
C ALA A 266 10.51 6.89 24.87
N ARG A 267 11.00 8.13 24.93
CA ARG A 267 10.17 9.32 24.82
C ARG A 267 10.57 10.05 23.56
N LEU A 268 9.63 10.24 22.63
CA LEU A 268 9.91 10.83 21.32
C LEU A 268 8.95 11.98 21.08
N ARG A 269 9.45 13.08 20.55
CA ARG A 269 8.65 14.18 20.03
C ARG A 269 8.28 13.89 18.58
N VAL A 270 6.97 13.88 18.31
CA VAL A 270 6.40 13.64 16.98
C VAL A 270 5.58 14.86 16.57
N ARG A 271 5.52 15.15 15.28
CA ARG A 271 4.74 16.26 14.74
C ARG A 271 3.25 16.09 15.03
N GLY A 272 2.61 17.13 15.57
CA GLY A 272 1.16 17.27 15.69
C GLY A 272 0.56 17.97 14.48
N THR A 273 -0.76 17.83 14.29
CA THR A 273 -1.47 18.42 13.13
C THR A 273 -1.48 19.95 13.08
N ASP A 274 -1.23 20.59 14.21
CA ASP A 274 -1.02 22.04 14.34
C ASP A 274 0.42 22.48 14.01
N GLY A 275 1.31 21.54 13.66
CA GLY A 275 2.72 21.78 13.42
C GLY A 275 3.60 21.74 14.68
N ALA A 276 3.02 21.67 15.89
CA ALA A 276 3.79 21.62 17.12
C ALA A 276 4.37 20.21 17.39
N TRP A 277 5.31 20.12 18.33
CA TRP A 277 5.87 18.84 18.76
C TRP A 277 5.04 18.27 19.91
N ARG A 278 4.64 17.00 19.80
CA ARG A 278 3.94 16.24 20.85
C ARG A 278 4.87 15.20 21.44
N LEU A 279 5.01 15.21 22.76
CA LEU A 279 5.82 14.21 23.45
C LEU A 279 5.04 12.92 23.64
N LEU A 280 5.56 11.82 23.12
CA LEU A 280 4.97 10.49 23.24
C LEU A 280 5.84 9.62 24.15
N HIS A 281 5.20 8.81 24.99
CA HIS A 281 5.82 7.63 25.56
C HIS A 281 5.58 6.44 24.62
N CYS A 282 6.68 5.86 24.11
CA CYS A 282 6.65 4.76 23.17
C CYS A 282 7.13 3.49 23.87
N THR A 283 6.39 2.40 23.74
CA THR A 283 6.83 1.04 24.12
C THR A 283 6.85 0.17 22.87
N ALA A 284 7.99 -0.40 22.53
CA ALA A 284 8.11 -1.30 21.38
C ALA A 284 8.44 -2.73 21.78
N VAL A 285 7.83 -3.65 21.05
CA VAL A 285 8.11 -5.09 21.10
C VAL A 285 8.34 -5.60 19.68
N LEU A 286 9.20 -6.61 19.56
CA LEU A 286 9.51 -7.21 18.26
C LEU A 286 8.28 -7.93 17.70
N MET A 287 8.00 -7.68 16.43
CA MET A 287 6.94 -8.34 15.67
C MET A 287 7.58 -9.11 14.51
N MET A 288 7.48 -10.44 14.52
CA MET A 288 7.92 -11.27 13.39
C MET A 288 6.87 -11.22 12.28
N LEU A 289 7.27 -10.81 11.07
CA LEU A 289 6.38 -10.80 9.91
C LEU A 289 6.48 -12.11 9.12
N ASP A 290 7.70 -12.60 8.94
CA ASP A 290 7.97 -13.89 8.32
C ASP A 290 9.10 -14.62 9.04
N ARG A 291 8.77 -15.81 9.55
CA ARG A 291 9.74 -16.68 10.24
C ARG A 291 10.76 -17.27 9.27
N GLY A 292 10.41 -17.44 7.99
CA GLY A 292 11.29 -18.02 6.98
C GLY A 292 12.41 -17.06 6.56
N SER A 293 12.06 -15.82 6.24
CA SER A 293 13.02 -14.78 5.85
C SER A 293 13.66 -14.02 7.02
N GLY A 294 13.15 -14.19 8.24
CA GLY A 294 13.67 -13.48 9.43
C GLY A 294 13.39 -11.97 9.36
N VAL A 295 12.27 -11.58 8.74
CA VAL A 295 11.87 -10.18 8.60
C VAL A 295 11.07 -9.77 9.82
N HIS A 296 11.49 -8.66 10.42
CA HIS A 296 10.93 -8.16 11.67
C HIS A 296 10.49 -6.70 11.52
N ALA A 297 9.39 -6.39 12.20
CA ALA A 297 8.94 -5.03 12.49
C ALA A 297 8.92 -4.83 14.01
N ALA A 298 8.58 -3.62 14.45
CA ALA A 298 8.15 -3.39 15.83
C ALA A 298 6.64 -3.12 15.89
N LEU A 299 5.99 -3.70 16.90
CA LEU A 299 4.70 -3.21 17.37
C LEU A 299 4.98 -2.15 18.42
N VAL A 300 4.55 -0.91 18.16
CA VAL A 300 4.81 0.23 19.05
C VAL A 300 3.50 0.74 19.62
N LYS A 301 3.41 0.73 20.95
CA LYS A 301 2.35 1.36 21.73
C LYS A 301 2.75 2.80 22.05
N LEU A 302 1.88 3.74 21.73
CA LEU A 302 2.06 5.18 21.86
C LEU A 302 1.09 5.71 22.92
N ARG A 303 1.59 6.54 23.84
CA ARG A 303 0.77 7.32 24.76
C ARG A 303 1.22 8.77 24.71
N VAL A 304 0.28 9.69 24.47
CA VAL A 304 0.57 11.12 24.55
C VAL A 304 0.88 11.47 26.00
N LEU A 305 2.02 12.13 26.22
CA LEU A 305 2.34 12.73 27.50
C LEU A 305 1.82 14.16 27.50
N PRO A 306 1.23 14.63 28.62
CA PRO A 306 0.90 16.04 28.75
C PRO A 306 2.17 16.88 28.56
N ASP A 307 2.02 18.05 27.92
CA ASP A 307 3.12 18.99 27.80
C ASP A 307 3.69 19.26 29.20
N ALA A 308 5.01 19.12 29.33
CA ALA A 308 5.66 19.49 30.56
C ALA A 308 5.37 20.97 30.81
N VAL A 309 4.62 21.28 31.86
CA VAL A 309 4.54 22.64 32.40
C VAL A 309 5.98 23.07 32.65
N PRO A 310 6.49 24.14 32.01
CA PRO A 310 7.81 24.64 32.36
C PRO A 310 7.79 25.01 33.85
N ALA A 311 8.74 24.47 34.60
CA ALA A 311 8.98 24.89 35.98
C ALA A 311 9.44 26.35 36.03
#